data_AF-B6H8T9-F1
#
_entry.id   AF-B6H8T9-F1
#
_cell.length_a   1.000
_cell.length_b   1.000
_cell.length_c   1.000
_cell.angle_alpha   90.00
_cell.angle_beta   90.00
_cell.angle_gamma   90.00
#
_symmetry.space_group_name_H-M   'P 1'
#
loop_
_entity.id
_entity.type
_entity.pdbx_description
1 polymer ?
#
loop_
_entity_poly.entity_id
_entity_poly.type
_entity_poly.pdbx_seq_one_letter_code
_entity_poly.pdbx_strand_id
1 'polypeptide(L)'
;MLTGRMDTPCLNNIAYNSKQTTQLPAVPVLSIIHFTFHAGVNILEPSQLASILWQKSLKFVSTIPGFQQLYWATVDADTDTASQDQQVIVLIQWDSGHGWKLFQSSLGFAMMLGYIRNISNRCIQITLPANLSRVSFDSVLEIVSFQFSDTLPTAQVDQKSDFRSKWESTISLYPSNVTTESESELIHYCGEWLELDHPSEGQFFIGLLFWKSDTVGNQREANFHNFRHYIADLVKDTTGVVSAYTNHLNKVSFESATPEQFDTSPTPIAAQFETNHPVFRTPVKPKYNVDESTFSENRDQLHLESMRQARRTPPQRIAGGPAGSWYPMGTLCQHHLPRRQGYPRNPDMEWISFRAQLEDSRVTGLFEDLRRKLWRIGDCPDLFWGKDQEEEGGSDRISLFMELEASKGQQPETRGQFQQFIKEFSDRCGDAIHDLSHRRIVRPIPIFMGLCREIDITVFHISENEFDQRSVEYAFSLFKRTTHQQQRVQSIHSPWSAIKALSEGWLSDQSEQTDTIQFVSVFGCEKEGAREEWYSDFAQRAQTQYDLLGHIIDWLRTLSKHITIQCLRLENDDPWMTADKHAKRERPPSPVPPSIFDIPWANNSKDGFWHVKSL
;
A
#
# COMPACT_ATOMS: atom_id res chain seq x y z
N MET A 1 -16.72 -16.87 4.98
CA MET A 1 -15.60 -17.13 4.06
C MET A 1 -16.17 -17.64 2.75
N LEU A 2 -16.32 -16.76 1.76
CA LEU A 2 -16.61 -17.17 0.39
C LEU A 2 -15.27 -17.53 -0.25
N THR A 3 -14.96 -18.82 -0.32
CA THR A 3 -13.87 -19.35 -1.16
C THR A 3 -14.36 -19.34 -2.62
N GLY A 4 -14.59 -18.16 -3.16
CA GLY A 4 -14.63 -18.00 -4.61
C GLY A 4 -13.20 -18.19 -5.10
N ARG A 5 -12.99 -19.12 -6.03
CA ARG A 5 -11.72 -19.30 -6.72
C ARG A 5 -11.39 -17.95 -7.35
N MET A 6 -10.37 -17.25 -6.84
CA MET A 6 -9.91 -16.02 -7.47
C MET A 6 -9.19 -16.39 -8.75
N ASP A 7 -9.58 -15.79 -9.86
CA ASP A 7 -8.83 -15.92 -11.11
C ASP A 7 -7.45 -15.27 -10.92
N THR A 8 -6.41 -15.99 -11.34
CA THR A 8 -5.02 -15.63 -11.11
C THR A 8 -4.19 -15.92 -12.35
N PRO A 9 -3.07 -15.20 -12.56
CA PRO A 9 -2.15 -15.47 -13.66
C PRO A 9 -1.76 -16.94 -13.74
N CYS A 10 -1.98 -17.52 -14.92
CA CYS A 10 -1.65 -18.92 -15.22
C CYS A 10 -0.64 -19.01 -16.37
N LEU A 11 0.13 -20.10 -16.35
CA LEU A 11 1.03 -20.49 -17.44
C LEU A 11 0.85 -21.99 -17.68
N ASN A 12 0.52 -22.40 -18.90
CA ASN A 12 0.15 -23.80 -19.20
C ASN A 12 -0.98 -24.33 -18.30
N ASN A 13 -1.97 -23.50 -17.99
CA ASN A 13 -3.07 -23.78 -17.03
C ASN A 13 -2.62 -24.04 -15.58
N ILE A 14 -1.38 -23.69 -15.24
CA ILE A 14 -0.85 -23.78 -13.88
C ILE A 14 -0.88 -22.37 -13.27
N ALA A 15 -1.74 -22.17 -12.27
CA ALA A 15 -1.78 -20.93 -11.50
C ALA A 15 -0.44 -20.67 -10.81
N TYR A 16 -0.04 -19.40 -10.75
CA TYR A 16 1.26 -19.02 -10.16
C TYR A 16 1.44 -19.52 -8.71
N ASN A 17 0.35 -19.58 -7.94
CA ASN A 17 0.34 -20.02 -6.54
C ASN A 17 0.25 -21.56 -6.37
N SER A 18 0.21 -22.32 -7.46
CA SER A 18 0.19 -23.79 -7.44
C SER A 18 1.50 -24.35 -6.87
N LYS A 19 1.43 -25.48 -6.16
CA LYS A 19 2.64 -26.22 -5.72
C LYS A 19 3.29 -27.04 -6.85
N GLN A 20 2.64 -27.19 -8.00
CA GLN A 20 3.12 -28.01 -9.13
C GLN A 20 4.16 -27.23 -9.97
N THR A 21 5.39 -27.08 -9.46
CA THR A 21 6.48 -26.36 -10.15
C THR A 21 7.14 -27.14 -11.27
N THR A 22 7.18 -28.48 -11.17
CA THR A 22 7.90 -29.35 -12.11
C THR A 22 7.27 -29.45 -13.51
N GLN A 23 6.09 -28.86 -13.70
CA GLN A 23 5.34 -28.87 -14.96
C GLN A 23 5.43 -27.52 -15.69
N LEU A 24 6.12 -26.53 -15.13
CA LEU A 24 6.32 -25.24 -15.79
C LEU A 24 7.30 -25.37 -16.96
N PRO A 25 7.09 -24.60 -18.04
CA PRO A 25 7.95 -24.69 -19.22
C PRO A 25 9.38 -24.24 -18.90
N ALA A 26 10.35 -24.96 -19.46
CA ALA A 26 11.75 -24.54 -19.47
C ALA A 26 12.05 -23.51 -20.56
N VAL A 27 11.07 -23.18 -21.41
CA VAL A 27 11.21 -22.16 -22.45
C VAL A 27 10.99 -20.75 -21.89
N PRO A 28 11.58 -19.72 -22.52
CA PRO A 28 11.40 -18.34 -22.10
C PRO A 28 9.94 -17.90 -22.13
N VAL A 29 9.59 -17.04 -21.17
CA VAL A 29 8.23 -16.51 -20.98
C VAL A 29 8.28 -15.00 -21.03
N LEU A 30 7.38 -14.38 -21.76
CA LEU A 30 7.21 -12.94 -21.80
C LEU A 30 5.99 -12.56 -20.96
N SER A 31 6.22 -11.83 -19.86
CA SER A 31 5.13 -11.14 -19.15
C SER A 31 4.73 -9.88 -19.91
N ILE A 32 3.43 -9.67 -20.10
CA ILE A 32 2.84 -8.48 -20.68
C ILE A 32 1.95 -7.86 -19.61
N ILE A 33 2.37 -6.71 -19.08
CA ILE A 33 1.66 -6.03 -18.00
C ILE A 33 1.22 -4.67 -18.52
N HIS A 34 -0.08 -4.39 -18.43
CA HIS A 34 -0.64 -3.11 -18.82
C HIS A 34 -1.21 -2.42 -17.59
N PHE A 35 -0.61 -1.30 -17.19
CA PHE A 35 -1.07 -0.45 -16.10
C PHE A 35 -1.92 0.69 -16.66
N THR A 36 -3.05 0.95 -16.01
CA THR A 36 -3.78 2.22 -16.13
C THR A 36 -3.67 2.92 -14.78
N PHE A 37 -3.05 4.10 -14.76
CA PHE A 37 -2.95 4.91 -13.56
C PHE A 37 -4.15 5.84 -13.41
N HIS A 38 -4.40 6.29 -12.18
CA HIS A 38 -5.41 7.32 -11.94
C HIS A 38 -5.02 8.65 -12.61
N ALA A 39 -6.02 9.41 -13.07
CA ALA A 39 -5.83 10.77 -13.57
C ALA A 39 -4.95 11.63 -12.64
N GLY A 40 -3.99 12.35 -13.24
CA GLY A 40 -3.03 13.19 -12.52
C GLY A 40 -1.74 12.47 -12.05
N VAL A 41 -1.72 11.13 -12.10
CA VAL A 41 -0.47 10.37 -11.91
C VAL A 41 0.34 10.40 -13.20
N ASN A 42 1.60 10.82 -13.10
CA ASN A 42 2.54 10.76 -14.20
C ASN A 42 3.86 10.12 -13.73
N ILE A 43 4.12 8.89 -14.14
CA ILE A 43 5.35 8.17 -13.78
C ILE A 43 6.60 8.71 -14.49
N LEU A 44 6.43 9.54 -15.54
CA LEU A 44 7.53 10.21 -16.23
C LEU A 44 7.98 11.50 -15.52
N GLU A 45 7.14 12.04 -14.64
CA GLU A 45 7.41 13.29 -13.92
C GLU A 45 8.26 12.99 -12.67
N PRO A 46 9.57 13.32 -12.67
CA PRO A 46 10.47 12.90 -11.59
C PRO A 46 10.16 13.55 -10.23
N SER A 47 9.40 14.65 -10.22
CA SER A 47 8.93 15.30 -9.00
C SER A 47 7.80 14.54 -8.30
N GLN A 48 7.10 13.62 -8.98
CA GLN A 48 6.04 12.81 -8.36
C GLN A 48 6.61 11.57 -7.67
N LEU A 49 6.08 11.25 -6.49
CA LEU A 49 6.45 10.05 -5.72
C LEU A 49 6.15 8.75 -6.49
N ALA A 50 5.12 8.76 -7.35
CA ALA A 50 4.80 7.66 -8.26
C ALA A 50 5.98 7.31 -9.19
N SER A 51 6.70 8.32 -9.71
CA SER A 51 7.87 8.11 -10.56
C SER A 51 9.00 7.43 -9.78
N ILE A 52 9.25 7.87 -8.55
CA ILE A 52 10.28 7.28 -7.67
C ILE A 52 9.96 5.81 -7.35
N LEU A 53 8.71 5.52 -6.97
CA LEU A 53 8.26 4.16 -6.68
C LEU A 53 8.25 3.26 -7.92
N TRP A 54 7.98 3.82 -9.09
CA TRP A 54 8.09 3.12 -10.37
C TRP A 54 9.54 2.68 -10.63
N GLN A 55 10.51 3.59 -10.51
CA GLN A 55 11.93 3.28 -10.70
C GLN A 55 12.42 2.24 -9.69
N LYS A 56 12.00 2.33 -8.42
CA LYS A 56 12.32 1.32 -7.39
C LYS A 56 11.75 -0.05 -7.74
N SER A 57 10.52 -0.10 -8.25
CA SER A 57 9.89 -1.34 -8.69
C SER A 57 10.64 -1.96 -9.88
N LEU A 58 11.04 -1.15 -10.87
CA LEU A 58 11.86 -1.61 -12.00
C LEU A 58 13.21 -2.17 -11.56
N LYS A 59 13.90 -1.47 -10.64
CA LYS A 59 15.18 -1.90 -10.05
C LYS A 59 15.02 -3.20 -9.26
N PHE A 60 13.93 -3.34 -8.52
CA PHE A 60 13.63 -4.56 -7.79
C PHE A 60 13.37 -5.74 -8.76
N VAL A 61 12.50 -5.56 -9.75
CA VAL A 61 12.12 -6.61 -10.71
C VAL A 61 13.33 -7.14 -11.49
N SER A 62 14.29 -6.27 -11.84
CA SER A 62 15.50 -6.69 -12.55
C SER A 62 16.45 -7.57 -11.74
N THR A 63 16.23 -7.69 -10.42
CA THR A 63 17.03 -8.56 -9.54
C THR A 63 16.42 -9.94 -9.31
N ILE A 64 15.22 -10.18 -9.83
CA ILE A 64 14.52 -11.47 -9.65
C ILE A 64 15.23 -12.55 -10.48
N PRO A 65 15.51 -13.74 -9.91
CA PRO A 65 16.11 -14.84 -10.65
C PRO A 65 15.32 -15.21 -11.91
N GLY A 66 16.04 -15.40 -13.01
CA GLY A 66 15.48 -15.67 -14.33
C GLY A 66 15.10 -14.43 -15.13
N PHE A 67 15.26 -13.22 -14.59
CA PHE A 67 15.11 -11.97 -15.35
C PHE A 67 16.15 -11.89 -16.48
N GLN A 68 15.72 -11.56 -17.69
CA GLN A 68 16.61 -11.32 -18.84
C GLN A 68 16.62 -9.85 -19.26
N GLN A 69 15.45 -9.28 -19.50
CA GLN A 69 15.30 -7.90 -19.97
C GLN A 69 13.89 -7.37 -19.70
N LEU A 70 13.76 -6.04 -19.59
CA LEU A 70 12.49 -5.36 -19.45
C LEU A 70 12.41 -4.17 -20.40
N TYR A 71 11.25 -4.02 -21.04
CA TYR A 71 10.88 -2.87 -21.83
C TYR A 71 9.61 -2.24 -21.26
N TRP A 72 9.51 -0.92 -21.29
CA TRP A 72 8.26 -0.25 -20.93
C TRP A 72 8.07 1.06 -21.68
N ALA A 73 6.82 1.41 -21.95
CA ALA A 73 6.45 2.67 -22.59
C ALA A 73 5.04 3.10 -22.20
N THR A 74 4.78 4.39 -22.27
CA THR A 74 3.42 4.92 -22.20
C THR A 74 2.67 4.61 -23.49
N VAL A 75 1.39 4.29 -23.39
CA VAL A 75 0.51 4.15 -24.56
C VAL A 75 0.20 5.53 -25.09
N ASP A 76 0.25 5.70 -26.40
CA ASP A 76 -0.12 6.96 -27.03
C ASP A 76 -1.64 7.14 -26.93
N ALA A 77 -2.08 8.23 -26.33
CA ALA A 77 -3.50 8.50 -26.17
C ALA A 77 -3.99 9.16 -27.46
N ASP A 78 -4.83 8.46 -28.23
CA ASP A 78 -5.55 9.08 -29.34
C ASP A 78 -6.25 10.34 -28.80
N THR A 79 -5.91 11.48 -29.38
CA THR A 79 -6.32 12.83 -28.97
C THR A 79 -7.84 13.03 -28.90
N ASP A 80 -8.62 12.08 -29.42
CA ASP A 80 -10.07 12.12 -29.50
C ASP A 80 -10.81 11.47 -28.32
N THR A 81 -10.10 10.80 -27.40
CA THR A 81 -10.72 10.31 -26.16
C THR A 81 -10.20 11.09 -24.95
N ALA A 82 -11.11 11.78 -24.27
CA ALA A 82 -10.87 12.63 -23.09
C ALA A 82 -10.36 11.90 -21.83
N SER A 83 -9.66 10.78 -22.00
CA SER A 83 -9.03 10.00 -20.95
C SER A 83 -7.73 10.67 -20.52
N GLN A 84 -7.75 11.36 -19.37
CA GLN A 84 -6.54 11.89 -18.71
C GLN A 84 -5.70 10.81 -18.00
N ASP A 85 -6.05 9.53 -18.14
CA ASP A 85 -5.34 8.44 -17.47
C ASP A 85 -4.09 8.03 -18.26
N GLN A 86 -2.94 8.04 -17.58
CA GLN A 86 -1.71 7.52 -18.16
C GLN A 86 -1.76 5.99 -18.19
N GLN A 87 -1.57 5.42 -19.39
CA GLN A 87 -1.47 3.98 -19.62
C GLN A 87 -0.02 3.61 -19.91
N VAL A 88 0.46 2.49 -19.34
CA VAL A 88 1.84 2.03 -19.48
C VAL A 88 1.87 0.53 -19.72
N ILE A 89 2.60 0.12 -20.75
CA ILE A 89 2.84 -1.28 -21.03
C ILE A 89 4.26 -1.64 -20.60
N VAL A 90 4.40 -2.78 -19.93
CA VAL A 90 5.66 -3.38 -19.51
C VAL A 90 5.76 -4.77 -20.11
N LEU A 91 6.86 -5.04 -20.78
CA LEU A 91 7.26 -6.35 -21.29
C LEU A 91 8.45 -6.85 -20.47
N ILE A 92 8.34 -8.04 -19.88
CA ILE A 92 9.43 -8.63 -19.09
C ILE A 92 9.75 -10.01 -19.61
N GLN A 93 10.97 -10.20 -20.10
CA GLN A 93 11.45 -11.49 -20.56
C GLN A 93 12.05 -12.26 -19.38
N TRP A 94 11.49 -13.44 -19.14
CA TRP A 94 12.01 -14.45 -18.23
C TRP A 94 12.69 -15.57 -19.02
N ASP A 95 13.71 -16.16 -18.43
CA ASP A 95 14.42 -17.31 -18.99
C ASP A 95 13.57 -18.59 -19.05
N SER A 96 12.55 -18.69 -18.19
CA SER A 96 11.77 -19.89 -17.96
C SER A 96 10.44 -19.56 -17.27
N GLY A 97 9.52 -20.54 -17.26
CA GLY A 97 8.32 -20.48 -16.44
C GLY A 97 8.60 -20.42 -14.93
N HIS A 98 9.78 -20.87 -14.49
CA HIS A 98 10.19 -20.72 -13.09
C HIS A 98 10.48 -19.26 -12.74
N GLY A 99 11.24 -18.53 -13.58
CA GLY A 99 11.48 -17.10 -13.40
C GLY A 99 10.20 -16.28 -13.39
N TRP A 100 9.27 -16.57 -14.32
CA TRP A 100 7.93 -15.98 -14.32
C TRP A 100 7.19 -16.24 -13.00
N LYS A 101 7.20 -17.47 -12.49
CA LYS A 101 6.51 -17.80 -11.23
C LYS A 101 7.12 -17.07 -10.03
N LEU A 102 8.45 -16.95 -9.97
CA LEU A 102 9.12 -16.18 -8.92
C LEU A 102 8.66 -14.73 -8.96
N PHE A 103 8.58 -14.11 -10.14
CA PHE A 103 8.03 -12.77 -10.30
C PHE A 103 6.59 -12.66 -9.80
N GLN A 104 5.70 -13.54 -10.22
CA GLN A 104 4.30 -13.53 -9.76
C GLN A 104 4.18 -13.75 -8.24
N SER A 105 5.13 -14.44 -7.62
CA SER A 105 5.16 -14.66 -6.17
C SER A 105 5.86 -13.53 -5.39
N SER A 106 6.63 -12.68 -6.08
CA SER A 106 7.42 -11.59 -5.50
C SER A 106 6.57 -10.33 -5.23
N LEU A 107 7.21 -9.30 -4.65
CA LEU A 107 6.64 -7.96 -4.53
C LEU A 107 6.26 -7.34 -5.89
N GLY A 108 7.05 -7.60 -6.94
CA GLY A 108 6.88 -7.01 -8.28
C GLY A 108 6.65 -5.49 -8.24
N PHE A 109 5.49 -5.07 -8.76
CA PHE A 109 5.07 -3.66 -8.81
C PHE A 109 4.11 -3.25 -7.67
N ALA A 110 4.04 -4.03 -6.57
CA ALA A 110 3.09 -3.75 -5.49
C ALA A 110 3.23 -2.36 -4.86
N MET A 111 4.41 -1.75 -4.89
CA MET A 111 4.62 -0.37 -4.42
C MET A 111 3.81 0.67 -5.21
N MET A 112 3.32 0.32 -6.40
CA MET A 112 2.48 1.18 -7.24
C MET A 112 0.98 1.09 -6.90
N LEU A 113 0.55 0.23 -5.96
CA LEU A 113 -0.87 -0.02 -5.66
C LEU A 113 -1.69 1.24 -5.33
N GLY A 114 -1.08 2.27 -4.76
CA GLY A 114 -1.74 3.55 -4.49
C GLY A 114 -2.17 4.33 -5.74
N TYR A 115 -1.47 4.11 -6.84
CA TYR A 115 -1.60 4.87 -8.09
C TYR A 115 -2.31 4.10 -9.20
N ILE A 116 -2.40 2.77 -9.09
CA ILE A 116 -3.01 1.90 -10.10
C ILE A 116 -4.54 2.00 -10.02
N ARG A 117 -5.15 2.39 -11.15
CA ARG A 117 -6.60 2.32 -11.38
C ARG A 117 -7.00 0.93 -11.86
N ASN A 118 -6.29 0.42 -12.85
CA ASN A 118 -6.49 -0.91 -13.42
C ASN A 118 -5.15 -1.53 -13.83
N ILE A 119 -5.10 -2.86 -13.87
CA ILE A 119 -3.92 -3.61 -14.32
C ILE A 119 -4.36 -4.84 -15.11
N SER A 120 -3.69 -5.15 -16.20
CA SER A 120 -3.70 -6.47 -16.83
C SER A 120 -2.33 -7.10 -16.63
N ASN A 121 -2.28 -8.36 -16.19
CA ASN A 121 -1.03 -9.07 -15.91
C ASN A 121 -1.10 -10.45 -16.57
N ARG A 122 -0.59 -10.54 -17.80
CA ARG A 122 -0.69 -11.72 -18.65
C ARG A 122 0.69 -12.19 -19.10
N CYS A 123 0.75 -13.35 -19.75
CA CYS A 123 1.99 -13.84 -20.33
C CYS A 123 1.77 -14.64 -21.61
N ILE A 124 2.85 -14.77 -22.38
CA ILE A 124 2.96 -15.61 -23.57
C ILE A 124 4.29 -16.36 -23.58
N GLN A 125 4.33 -17.54 -24.18
CA GLN A 125 5.55 -18.34 -24.31
C GLN A 125 6.33 -17.95 -25.57
N ILE A 126 7.00 -16.80 -25.51
CA ILE A 126 7.83 -16.30 -26.62
C ILE A 126 9.17 -15.78 -26.11
N THR A 127 10.16 -15.80 -27.00
CA THR A 127 11.46 -15.16 -26.78
C THR A 127 11.55 -13.90 -27.63
N LEU A 128 11.72 -12.75 -26.99
CA LEU A 128 12.07 -11.52 -27.68
C LEU A 128 13.48 -11.65 -28.28
N PRO A 129 13.72 -11.17 -29.51
CA PRO A 129 15.01 -11.32 -30.18
C PRO A 129 16.12 -10.56 -29.43
N ALA A 130 17.28 -11.20 -29.30
CA ALA A 130 18.45 -10.62 -28.64
C ALA A 130 18.91 -9.29 -29.27
N ASN A 131 18.65 -9.09 -30.57
CA ASN A 131 19.07 -7.91 -31.33
C ASN A 131 18.24 -6.65 -31.04
N LEU A 132 17.09 -6.74 -30.34
CA LEU A 132 16.36 -5.55 -29.85
C LEU A 132 17.21 -4.70 -28.91
N SER A 133 18.31 -5.24 -28.37
CA SER A 133 19.28 -4.51 -27.57
C SER A 133 20.17 -3.55 -28.37
N ARG A 134 20.34 -3.77 -29.69
CA ARG A 134 21.06 -2.89 -30.62
C ARG A 134 20.14 -1.89 -31.32
N VAL A 135 18.83 -2.14 -31.26
CA VAL A 135 17.80 -1.24 -31.76
C VAL A 135 17.81 0.00 -30.86
N SER A 136 17.90 1.19 -31.46
CA SER A 136 18.03 2.44 -30.72
C SER A 136 16.89 2.61 -29.70
N PHE A 137 17.15 3.45 -28.69
CA PHE A 137 16.16 3.90 -27.70
C PHE A 137 14.93 4.59 -28.34
N ASP A 138 14.92 4.73 -29.66
CA ASP A 138 13.89 5.34 -30.47
C ASP A 138 13.05 4.25 -31.18
N SER A 139 12.73 3.14 -30.51
CA SER A 139 11.78 2.15 -31.05
C SER A 139 10.41 2.31 -30.41
N VAL A 140 9.37 2.10 -31.21
CA VAL A 140 7.96 2.14 -30.79
C VAL A 140 7.37 0.74 -30.85
N LEU A 141 6.54 0.38 -29.88
CA LEU A 141 5.80 -0.88 -29.87
C LEU A 141 4.37 -0.65 -30.34
N GLU A 142 3.92 -1.51 -31.24
CA GLU A 142 2.50 -1.73 -31.49
C GLU A 142 2.12 -3.12 -30.99
N ILE A 143 1.09 -3.19 -30.16
CA ILE A 143 0.50 -4.45 -29.70
C ILE A 143 -0.84 -4.64 -30.40
N VAL A 144 -0.96 -5.72 -31.15
CA VAL A 144 -2.19 -6.10 -31.85
C VAL A 144 -2.77 -7.34 -31.17
N SER A 145 -4.00 -7.23 -30.67
CA SER A 145 -4.73 -8.32 -30.02
C SER A 145 -5.87 -8.79 -30.92
N PHE A 146 -5.83 -10.07 -31.29
CA PHE A 146 -6.86 -10.76 -32.08
C PHE A 146 -7.70 -11.64 -31.17
N GLN A 147 -9.00 -11.40 -31.12
CA GLN A 147 -9.96 -12.15 -30.29
C GLN A 147 -10.65 -13.25 -31.11
N PHE A 148 -10.84 -14.42 -30.50
CA PHE A 148 -11.52 -15.56 -31.10
C PHE A 148 -12.72 -16.02 -30.25
N SER A 149 -13.72 -16.65 -30.88
CA SER A 149 -14.91 -17.16 -30.19
C SER A 149 -14.62 -18.43 -29.37
N ASP A 150 -15.26 -18.54 -28.20
CA ASP A 150 -15.20 -19.70 -27.29
C ASP A 150 -15.73 -21.01 -27.88
N THR A 151 -16.41 -20.95 -29.03
CA THR A 151 -17.15 -22.09 -29.62
C THR A 151 -16.32 -22.99 -30.53
N LEU A 152 -14.99 -22.85 -30.58
CA LEU A 152 -14.15 -23.67 -31.45
C LEU A 152 -14.00 -25.11 -30.92
N PRO A 153 -14.55 -26.12 -31.63
CA PRO A 153 -14.62 -27.50 -31.15
C PRO A 153 -13.29 -28.21 -31.35
N THR A 154 -12.73 -28.82 -30.30
CA THR A 154 -11.78 -29.98 -30.21
C THR A 154 -10.56 -30.10 -31.16
N ALA A 155 -10.40 -29.25 -32.17
CA ALA A 155 -9.29 -29.14 -33.11
C ALA A 155 -8.40 -27.91 -32.79
N GLN A 156 -8.31 -27.56 -31.50
CA GLN A 156 -7.68 -26.32 -31.03
C GLN A 156 -6.17 -26.23 -31.29
N VAL A 157 -5.46 -27.34 -31.45
CA VAL A 157 -4.00 -27.29 -31.69
C VAL A 157 -3.71 -26.92 -33.13
N ASP A 158 -4.36 -27.59 -34.09
CA ASP A 158 -4.15 -27.37 -35.52
C ASP A 158 -4.53 -25.93 -35.91
N GLN A 159 -5.65 -25.43 -35.39
CA GLN A 159 -6.09 -24.06 -35.67
C GLN A 159 -5.21 -22.97 -35.03
N LYS A 160 -4.63 -23.26 -33.85
CA LYS A 160 -3.66 -22.35 -33.20
C LYS A 160 -2.35 -22.27 -33.98
N SER A 161 -1.85 -23.41 -34.45
CA SER A 161 -0.68 -23.44 -35.35
C SER A 161 -0.98 -22.78 -36.68
N ASP A 162 -2.16 -23.01 -37.26
CA ASP A 162 -2.56 -22.45 -38.55
C ASP A 162 -2.60 -20.92 -38.51
N PHE A 163 -3.23 -20.33 -37.49
CA PHE A 163 -3.28 -18.87 -37.37
C PHE A 163 -1.90 -18.26 -37.10
N ARG A 164 -1.08 -18.90 -36.27
CA ARG A 164 0.30 -18.44 -36.04
C ARG A 164 1.11 -18.44 -37.34
N SER A 165 1.05 -19.53 -38.12
CA SER A 165 1.71 -19.61 -39.42
C SER A 165 1.16 -18.57 -40.40
N LYS A 166 -0.16 -18.32 -40.37
CA LYS A 166 -0.79 -17.27 -41.15
C LYS A 166 -0.25 -15.89 -40.77
N TRP A 167 -0.22 -15.55 -39.48
CA TRP A 167 0.37 -14.30 -38.96
C TRP A 167 1.82 -14.14 -39.43
N GLU A 168 2.66 -15.14 -39.22
CA GLU A 168 4.08 -15.12 -39.64
C GLU A 168 4.19 -14.90 -41.16
N SER A 169 3.42 -15.64 -41.96
CA SER A 169 3.43 -15.48 -43.43
C SER A 169 2.97 -14.11 -43.88
N THR A 170 1.92 -13.55 -43.28
CA THR A 170 1.36 -12.24 -43.63
C THR A 170 2.34 -11.12 -43.29
N ILE A 171 2.91 -11.12 -42.09
CA ILE A 171 3.81 -10.04 -41.65
C ILE A 171 5.19 -10.16 -42.32
N SER A 172 5.66 -11.36 -42.66
CA SER A 172 6.93 -11.55 -43.39
C SER A 172 6.95 -10.92 -44.80
N LEU A 173 5.78 -10.68 -45.40
CA LEU A 173 5.66 -10.01 -46.69
C LEU A 173 5.82 -8.49 -46.60
N TYR A 174 5.62 -7.92 -45.40
CA TYR A 174 5.68 -6.47 -45.18
C TYR A 174 7.09 -5.88 -45.42
N PRO A 175 8.20 -6.48 -44.91
CA PRO A 175 9.56 -6.03 -45.23
C PRO A 175 9.94 -6.23 -46.71
N SER A 176 9.32 -7.18 -47.40
CA SER A 176 9.75 -7.68 -48.72
C SER A 176 9.26 -6.83 -49.91
N ASN A 177 8.24 -5.99 -49.71
CA ASN A 177 7.69 -5.10 -50.75
C ASN A 177 8.38 -3.74 -50.79
N VAL A 178 9.41 -3.53 -49.97
CA VAL A 178 10.15 -2.28 -49.88
C VAL A 178 11.42 -2.40 -50.72
N THR A 179 11.55 -1.57 -51.76
CA THR A 179 12.57 -1.68 -52.80
C THR A 179 14.02 -1.49 -52.33
N THR A 180 14.25 -1.03 -51.10
CA THR A 180 15.57 -0.97 -50.47
C THR A 180 15.52 -1.34 -48.98
N GLU A 181 16.51 -2.08 -48.47
CA GLU A 181 16.63 -2.47 -47.04
C GLU A 181 16.64 -1.26 -46.07
N SER A 182 16.97 -0.08 -46.60
CA SER A 182 17.00 1.21 -45.88
C SER A 182 15.63 1.76 -45.50
N GLU A 183 14.56 1.33 -46.16
CA GLU A 183 13.21 1.90 -46.07
C GLU A 183 12.24 1.08 -45.19
N SER A 184 12.62 -0.12 -44.72
CA SER A 184 11.74 -0.89 -43.84
C SER A 184 11.74 -0.29 -42.42
N GLU A 185 10.58 0.23 -42.03
CA GLU A 185 10.34 0.85 -40.72
C GLU A 185 10.04 -0.18 -39.63
N LEU A 186 9.59 -1.38 -40.01
CA LEU A 186 9.38 -2.51 -39.10
C LEU A 186 10.72 -3.18 -38.80
N ILE A 187 11.14 -3.10 -37.55
CA ILE A 187 12.42 -3.62 -37.05
C ILE A 187 12.29 -5.11 -36.75
N HIS A 188 11.21 -5.49 -36.08
CA HIS A 188 10.95 -6.85 -35.70
C HIS A 188 9.45 -7.08 -35.48
N TYR A 189 9.02 -8.33 -35.63
CA TYR A 189 7.69 -8.75 -35.26
C TYR A 189 7.73 -10.15 -34.66
N CYS A 190 6.83 -10.40 -33.72
CA CYS A 190 6.62 -11.71 -33.16
C CYS A 190 5.16 -11.82 -32.68
N GLY A 191 4.65 -13.02 -32.46
CA GLY A 191 3.29 -13.18 -31.95
C GLY A 191 3.05 -14.57 -31.40
N GLU A 192 2.20 -14.65 -30.39
CA GLU A 192 1.86 -15.91 -29.73
C GLU A 192 0.48 -15.85 -29.08
N TRP A 193 -0.09 -17.02 -28.81
CA TRP A 193 -1.32 -17.17 -28.06
C TRP A 193 -1.17 -16.74 -26.60
N LEU A 194 -2.07 -15.89 -26.13
CA LEU A 194 -2.17 -15.46 -24.75
C LEU A 194 -2.49 -16.64 -23.84
N GLU A 195 -1.72 -16.80 -22.76
CA GLU A 195 -2.05 -17.77 -21.72
C GLU A 195 -3.39 -17.41 -21.07
N LEU A 196 -4.23 -18.42 -20.83
CA LEU A 196 -5.55 -18.25 -20.24
C LEU A 196 -5.44 -18.28 -18.70
N ASP A 197 -6.00 -17.29 -18.03
CA ASP A 197 -6.06 -17.28 -16.56
C ASP A 197 -7.19 -18.19 -16.05
N HIS A 198 -8.22 -18.39 -16.87
CA HIS A 198 -9.31 -19.34 -16.64
C HIS A 198 -9.69 -20.10 -17.93
N PRO A 199 -10.04 -21.40 -17.87
CA PRO A 199 -10.39 -22.18 -19.07
C PRO A 199 -11.59 -21.67 -19.89
N SER A 200 -12.40 -20.78 -19.32
CA SER A 200 -13.56 -20.17 -19.97
C SER A 200 -13.30 -18.76 -20.49
N GLU A 201 -12.06 -18.28 -20.44
CA GLU A 201 -11.71 -16.99 -21.06
C GLU A 201 -11.68 -17.12 -22.58
N GLY A 202 -12.02 -16.02 -23.25
CA GLY A 202 -11.82 -15.88 -24.68
C GLY A 202 -10.36 -16.10 -25.07
N GLN A 203 -10.14 -16.70 -26.24
CA GLN A 203 -8.79 -16.91 -26.76
C GLN A 203 -8.32 -15.65 -27.47
N PHE A 204 -7.10 -15.23 -27.14
CA PHE A 204 -6.45 -14.09 -27.76
C PHE A 204 -5.12 -14.51 -28.37
N PHE A 205 -4.84 -14.03 -29.58
CA PHE A 205 -3.50 -14.04 -30.15
C PHE A 205 -2.93 -12.62 -30.09
N ILE A 206 -1.72 -12.48 -29.53
CA ILE A 206 -1.05 -11.19 -29.38
C ILE A 206 0.11 -11.11 -30.38
N GLY A 207 0.04 -10.13 -31.28
CA GLY A 207 1.15 -9.72 -32.13
C GLY A 207 1.88 -8.52 -31.53
N LEU A 208 3.21 -8.57 -31.51
CA LEU A 208 4.10 -7.49 -31.09
C LEU A 208 4.89 -7.03 -32.32
N LEU A 209 4.80 -5.75 -32.64
CA LEU A 209 5.46 -5.12 -33.79
C LEU A 209 6.35 -3.98 -33.28
N PHE A 210 7.62 -4.02 -33.63
CA PHE A 210 8.62 -3.04 -33.20
C PHE A 210 8.98 -2.14 -34.38
N TRP A 211 8.72 -0.85 -34.28
CA TRP A 211 8.87 0.15 -35.34
C TRP A 211 10.00 1.14 -35.03
N LYS A 212 10.60 1.76 -36.07
CA LYS A 212 11.54 2.89 -35.94
C LYS A 212 10.79 4.18 -35.57
N SER A 213 11.39 5.04 -34.74
CA SER A 213 10.79 6.28 -34.21
C SER A 213 10.48 7.36 -35.25
N ASP A 214 11.24 7.45 -36.34
CA ASP A 214 11.17 8.60 -37.26
C ASP A 214 9.84 8.72 -38.05
N THR A 215 8.87 7.85 -37.79
CA THR A 215 7.55 7.78 -38.45
C THR A 215 6.49 8.73 -37.84
N VAL A 216 6.87 9.91 -37.35
CA VAL A 216 5.93 10.80 -36.63
C VAL A 216 5.03 11.60 -37.59
N GLY A 217 3.71 11.45 -37.41
CA GLY A 217 2.66 12.28 -38.03
C GLY A 217 1.97 11.62 -39.23
N ASN A 218 2.18 12.15 -40.43
CA ASN A 218 1.42 11.77 -41.64
C ASN A 218 1.77 10.39 -42.20
N GLN A 219 2.98 9.88 -41.95
CA GLN A 219 3.35 8.49 -42.32
C GLN A 219 2.70 7.46 -41.40
N ARG A 220 2.37 7.81 -40.16
CA ARG A 220 1.77 6.91 -39.17
C ARG A 220 0.37 6.46 -39.56
N GLU A 221 -0.47 7.40 -40.00
CA GLU A 221 -1.81 7.09 -40.53
C GLU A 221 -1.72 6.29 -41.83
N ALA A 222 -0.79 6.64 -42.73
CA ALA A 222 -0.57 5.92 -43.97
C ALA A 222 -0.09 4.47 -43.72
N ASN A 223 0.81 4.27 -42.77
CA ASN A 223 1.31 2.95 -42.36
C ASN A 223 0.24 2.13 -41.65
N PHE A 224 -0.61 2.74 -40.81
CA PHE A 224 -1.75 2.06 -40.22
C PHE A 224 -2.76 1.62 -41.29
N HIS A 225 -3.05 2.48 -42.28
CA HIS A 225 -3.91 2.12 -43.41
C HIS A 225 -3.32 0.98 -44.25
N ASN A 226 -2.01 0.99 -44.48
CA ASN A 226 -1.30 -0.08 -45.18
C ASN A 226 -1.30 -1.38 -44.36
N PHE A 227 -0.97 -1.32 -43.07
CA PHE A 227 -0.96 -2.47 -42.17
C PHE A 227 -2.36 -3.10 -42.05
N ARG A 228 -3.41 -2.29 -41.96
CA ARG A 228 -4.81 -2.74 -41.95
C ARG A 228 -5.18 -3.52 -43.21
N HIS A 229 -4.61 -3.18 -44.36
CA HIS A 229 -4.76 -3.95 -45.59
C HIS A 229 -4.08 -5.32 -45.48
N TYR A 230 -2.86 -5.39 -44.93
CA TYR A 230 -2.13 -6.65 -44.73
C TYR A 230 -2.80 -7.58 -43.72
N ILE A 231 -3.31 -7.06 -42.61
CA ILE A 231 -3.98 -7.89 -41.60
C ILE A 231 -5.45 -8.18 -41.94
N ALA A 232 -5.99 -7.67 -43.05
CA ALA A 232 -7.40 -7.87 -43.42
C ALA A 232 -7.76 -9.36 -43.52
N ASP A 233 -6.84 -10.19 -44.03
CA ASP A 233 -7.05 -11.63 -44.11
C ASP A 233 -6.97 -12.32 -42.75
N LEU A 234 -6.19 -11.79 -41.81
CA LEU A 234 -6.14 -12.29 -40.43
C LEU A 234 -7.43 -11.93 -39.68
N VAL A 235 -7.95 -10.72 -39.87
CA VAL A 235 -9.18 -10.23 -39.21
C VAL A 235 -10.39 -11.11 -39.52
N LYS A 236 -10.48 -11.68 -40.73
CA LYS A 236 -11.60 -12.55 -41.15
C LYS A 236 -11.84 -13.73 -40.21
N ASP A 237 -10.79 -14.24 -39.57
CA ASP A 237 -10.88 -15.41 -38.70
C ASP A 237 -11.13 -15.05 -37.23
N THR A 238 -11.37 -13.76 -36.94
CA THR A 238 -11.43 -13.20 -35.59
C THR A 238 -12.77 -12.55 -35.31
N THR A 239 -13.17 -12.52 -34.03
CA THR A 239 -14.37 -11.82 -33.57
C THR A 239 -14.12 -10.35 -33.27
N GLY A 240 -12.85 -9.96 -33.10
CA GLY A 240 -12.46 -8.59 -32.83
C GLY A 240 -10.93 -8.42 -32.90
N VAL A 241 -10.50 -7.21 -33.27
CA VAL A 241 -9.08 -6.84 -33.29
C VAL A 241 -8.91 -5.47 -32.66
N VAL A 242 -7.96 -5.36 -31.73
CA VAL A 242 -7.58 -4.11 -31.08
C VAL A 242 -6.09 -3.91 -31.29
N SER A 243 -5.68 -2.71 -31.70
CA SER A 243 -4.27 -2.33 -31.77
C SER A 243 -4.02 -1.16 -30.82
N ALA A 244 -2.86 -1.17 -30.16
CA ALA A 244 -2.40 -0.09 -29.30
C ALA A 244 -0.94 0.25 -29.61
N TYR A 245 -0.67 1.54 -29.83
CA TYR A 245 0.68 2.06 -30.05
C TYR A 245 1.25 2.67 -28.78
N THR A 246 2.54 2.50 -28.57
CA THR A 246 3.26 3.15 -27.48
C THR A 246 4.04 4.37 -27.96
N ASN A 247 4.52 5.15 -27.01
CA ASN A 247 5.67 6.04 -27.20
C ASN A 247 6.96 5.22 -27.23
N HIS A 248 8.12 5.90 -27.18
CA HIS A 248 9.43 5.26 -27.20
C HIS A 248 9.60 4.22 -26.07
N LEU A 249 10.13 3.06 -26.43
CA LEU A 249 10.44 1.97 -25.51
C LEU A 249 11.66 2.33 -24.65
N ASN A 250 11.43 2.37 -23.34
CA ASN A 250 12.49 2.41 -22.35
C ASN A 250 12.98 0.99 -22.08
N LYS A 251 14.29 0.77 -22.18
CA LYS A 251 14.92 -0.53 -21.92
C LYS A 251 15.66 -0.54 -20.59
N VAL A 252 15.45 -1.59 -19.81
CA VAL A 252 16.24 -1.93 -18.62
C VAL A 252 16.94 -3.27 -18.88
N SER A 253 18.27 -3.27 -18.99
CA SER A 253 19.08 -4.48 -19.21
C SER A 253 20.16 -4.70 -18.16
N PHE A 254 20.48 -5.98 -17.93
CA PHE A 254 21.48 -6.43 -16.96
C PHE A 254 22.93 -6.02 -17.31
N GLU A 255 23.28 -5.93 -18.60
CA GLU A 255 24.68 -5.72 -19.04
C GLU A 255 25.20 -4.28 -18.90
N SER A 256 24.32 -3.30 -18.72
CA SER A 256 24.71 -1.87 -18.57
C SER A 256 24.61 -1.37 -17.13
N ALA A 257 23.97 -2.12 -16.24
CA ALA A 257 23.80 -1.74 -14.85
C ALA A 257 25.07 -2.07 -14.04
N THR A 258 26.15 -1.30 -14.23
CA THR A 258 26.95 -0.95 -13.06
C THR A 258 26.00 -0.35 -12.02
N PRO A 259 26.16 -0.64 -10.72
CA PRO A 259 25.33 -0.03 -9.67
C PRO A 259 25.19 1.49 -9.84
N GLU A 260 26.21 2.11 -10.42
CA GLU A 260 26.29 3.53 -10.76
C GLU A 260 25.23 4.02 -11.77
N GLN A 261 24.75 3.24 -12.75
CA GLN A 261 23.75 3.73 -13.72
C GLN A 261 22.36 3.95 -13.12
N PHE A 262 22.02 3.26 -12.02
CA PHE A 262 20.81 3.51 -11.22
C PHE A 262 21.06 4.39 -9.98
N ASP A 263 22.33 4.71 -9.71
CA ASP A 263 22.74 5.62 -8.63
C ASP A 263 23.11 7.02 -9.19
N THR A 264 23.08 7.22 -10.51
CA THR A 264 23.44 8.50 -11.19
C THR A 264 22.28 9.32 -11.73
N SER A 265 21.03 8.83 -11.64
CA SER A 265 19.90 9.76 -11.72
C SER A 265 19.98 10.64 -10.47
N PRO A 266 20.03 11.98 -10.59
CA PRO A 266 20.01 12.83 -9.42
C PRO A 266 18.71 12.49 -8.69
N THR A 267 18.82 11.89 -7.50
CA THR A 267 17.71 11.82 -6.56
C THR A 267 17.09 13.22 -6.56
N PRO A 268 15.91 13.46 -7.16
CA PRO A 268 15.36 14.79 -7.16
C PRO A 268 14.93 15.00 -5.71
N ILE A 269 15.70 15.83 -5.02
CA ILE A 269 15.36 16.36 -3.69
C ILE A 269 15.28 15.23 -2.65
N ALA A 270 16.44 14.67 -2.31
CA ALA A 270 16.66 14.31 -0.91
C ALA A 270 16.67 15.61 -0.08
N ALA A 271 15.48 16.19 0.13
CA ALA A 271 15.22 16.77 1.44
C ALA A 271 15.64 15.67 2.42
N GLN A 272 16.59 15.97 3.32
CA GLN A 272 17.11 14.99 4.26
C GLN A 272 15.89 14.36 4.93
N PHE A 273 15.59 13.11 4.58
CA PHE A 273 14.47 12.39 5.17
C PHE A 273 14.81 12.25 6.65
N GLU A 274 14.12 13.03 7.48
CA GLU A 274 14.39 13.09 8.90
C GLU A 274 13.49 12.09 9.63
N THR A 275 14.12 11.28 10.48
CA THR A 275 13.39 10.39 11.37
C THR A 275 14.14 10.08 12.65
N ASN A 276 13.42 10.09 13.77
CA ASN A 276 13.90 9.53 15.03
C ASN A 276 13.49 8.06 15.21
N HIS A 277 12.68 7.49 14.31
CA HIS A 277 12.20 6.12 14.43
C HIS A 277 13.31 5.11 14.07
N PRO A 278 13.62 4.13 14.93
CA PRO A 278 14.78 3.24 14.78
C PRO A 278 14.75 2.43 13.48
N VAL A 279 13.58 1.86 13.15
CA VAL A 279 13.39 1.08 11.92
C VAL A 279 13.62 1.91 10.65
N PHE A 280 13.08 3.13 10.56
CA PHE A 280 13.14 3.93 9.34
C PHE A 280 14.48 4.65 9.12
N ARG A 281 15.41 4.64 10.08
CA ARG A 281 16.79 5.12 9.88
C ARG A 281 17.56 4.19 8.93
N THR A 282 17.22 2.92 8.92
CA THR A 282 17.97 1.87 8.22
C THR A 282 17.81 1.99 6.70
N PRO A 283 18.91 2.15 5.93
CA PRO A 283 18.85 2.10 4.48
C PRO A 283 18.62 0.66 4.02
N VAL A 284 17.80 0.50 2.97
CA VAL A 284 17.45 -0.79 2.37
C VAL A 284 17.73 -0.75 0.88
N LYS A 285 18.04 -1.90 0.27
CA LYS A 285 18.30 -2.00 -1.16
C LYS A 285 17.20 -2.82 -1.84
N PRO A 286 16.60 -2.35 -2.95
CA PRO A 286 15.55 -3.05 -3.67
C PRO A 286 16.14 -4.25 -4.42
N LYS A 287 16.35 -5.36 -3.70
CA LYS A 287 16.93 -6.59 -4.23
C LYS A 287 16.12 -7.80 -3.80
N TYR A 288 15.75 -8.62 -4.77
CA TYR A 288 15.14 -9.92 -4.53
C TYR A 288 16.07 -10.80 -3.71
N ASN A 289 15.56 -11.29 -2.58
CA ASN A 289 16.35 -12.08 -1.64
C ASN A 289 15.52 -13.09 -0.84
N VAL A 290 14.34 -13.45 -1.35
CA VAL A 290 13.56 -14.54 -0.76
C VAL A 290 14.29 -15.85 -1.01
N ASP A 291 14.75 -16.46 0.07
CA ASP A 291 15.16 -17.87 0.09
C ASP A 291 13.93 -18.74 0.41
N GLU A 292 13.72 -19.81 -0.36
CA GLU A 292 12.67 -20.81 -0.10
C GLU A 292 12.79 -21.41 1.31
N SER A 293 13.99 -21.41 1.90
CA SER A 293 14.21 -21.84 3.30
C SER A 293 13.61 -20.85 4.32
N THR A 294 13.59 -19.56 3.98
CA THR A 294 13.11 -18.47 4.84
C THR A 294 11.61 -18.27 4.72
N PHE A 295 11.07 -18.40 3.50
CA PHE A 295 9.64 -18.28 3.24
C PHE A 295 9.13 -19.52 2.51
N SER A 296 8.48 -20.43 3.25
CA SER A 296 7.97 -21.69 2.71
C SER A 296 6.50 -21.88 3.07
N GLU A 297 5.73 -22.42 2.12
CA GLU A 297 4.28 -22.65 2.27
C GLU A 297 3.46 -21.41 2.69
N ASN A 298 3.84 -20.23 2.19
CA ASN A 298 3.24 -18.94 2.57
C ASN A 298 3.42 -18.61 4.07
N ARG A 299 4.55 -19.03 4.66
CA ARG A 299 4.90 -18.73 6.04
C ARG A 299 6.34 -18.26 6.16
N ASP A 300 6.52 -17.24 6.98
CA ASP A 300 7.83 -16.74 7.38
C ASP A 300 8.43 -17.65 8.46
N GLN A 301 9.40 -18.47 8.09
CA GLN A 301 10.03 -19.45 8.97
C GLN A 301 10.85 -18.80 10.09
N LEU A 302 11.47 -17.63 9.83
CA LEU A 302 12.20 -16.90 10.85
C LEU A 302 11.26 -16.30 11.89
N HIS A 303 10.13 -15.75 11.46
CA HIS A 303 9.07 -15.34 12.37
C HIS A 303 8.57 -16.53 13.20
N LEU A 304 8.29 -17.67 12.57
CA LEU A 304 7.84 -18.87 13.30
C LEU A 304 8.88 -19.36 14.31
N GLU A 305 10.17 -19.31 13.99
CA GLU A 305 11.22 -19.69 14.92
C GLU A 305 11.34 -18.69 16.08
N SER A 306 11.26 -17.38 15.82
CA SER A 306 11.21 -16.36 16.87
C SER A 306 10.05 -16.61 17.84
N MET A 307 8.90 -17.01 17.30
CA MET A 307 7.72 -17.36 18.07
C MET A 307 7.93 -18.62 18.92
N ARG A 308 8.67 -19.62 18.42
CA ARG A 308 9.04 -20.80 19.23
C ARG A 308 10.00 -20.42 20.35
N GLN A 309 11.00 -19.58 20.08
CA GLN A 309 11.98 -19.12 21.06
C GLN A 309 11.33 -18.32 22.21
N ALA A 310 10.36 -17.45 21.89
CA ALA A 310 9.58 -16.68 22.88
C ALA A 310 8.69 -17.56 23.78
N ARG A 311 8.34 -18.77 23.32
CA ARG A 311 7.47 -19.73 24.04
C ARG A 311 8.22 -20.74 24.89
N ARG A 312 9.55 -20.87 24.74
CA ARG A 312 10.35 -21.82 25.51
C ARG A 312 10.28 -21.48 27.00
N THR A 313 10.57 -22.48 27.84
CA THR A 313 10.67 -22.31 29.29
C THR A 313 12.04 -22.81 29.75
N PRO A 314 12.97 -21.92 30.14
CA PRO A 314 12.86 -20.46 30.14
C PRO A 314 12.79 -19.86 28.71
N PRO A 315 12.16 -18.68 28.53
CA PRO A 315 12.14 -18.00 27.24
C PRO A 315 13.55 -17.67 26.77
N GLN A 316 13.82 -17.87 25.48
CA GLN A 316 15.10 -17.47 24.87
C GLN A 316 15.08 -16.04 24.34
N ARG A 317 13.87 -15.44 24.29
CA ARG A 317 13.63 -14.06 23.90
C ARG A 317 12.35 -13.52 24.54
N ILE A 318 12.18 -12.19 24.57
CA ILE A 318 11.11 -11.51 25.31
C ILE A 318 9.77 -11.65 24.57
N ALA A 319 9.82 -11.49 23.24
CA ALA A 319 8.67 -11.57 22.35
C ALA A 319 9.05 -12.17 20.98
N GLY A 320 8.04 -12.50 20.16
CA GLY A 320 8.25 -12.90 18.77
C GLY A 320 8.66 -11.71 17.90
N GLY A 321 9.55 -11.95 16.95
CA GLY A 321 10.01 -10.96 15.97
C GLY A 321 8.95 -10.65 14.89
N PRO A 322 9.24 -9.70 13.98
CA PRO A 322 8.30 -9.28 12.96
C PRO A 322 7.95 -10.40 11.98
N ALA A 323 6.74 -10.40 11.43
CA ALA A 323 6.33 -11.29 10.36
C ALA A 323 6.50 -10.62 8.99
N GLY A 324 7.16 -11.28 8.04
CA GLY A 324 7.22 -10.83 6.64
C GLY A 324 5.86 -10.88 5.95
N SER A 325 5.55 -9.86 5.14
CA SER A 325 4.31 -9.79 4.37
C SER A 325 4.45 -8.83 3.19
N TRP A 326 3.86 -9.19 2.05
CA TRP A 326 3.76 -8.34 0.86
C TRP A 326 2.48 -8.66 0.09
N TYR A 327 2.19 -7.88 -0.95
CA TYR A 327 1.20 -8.22 -1.96
C TYR A 327 1.91 -8.91 -3.13
N PRO A 328 1.69 -10.20 -3.39
CA PRO A 328 2.32 -10.89 -4.51
C PRO A 328 1.86 -10.29 -5.83
N MET A 329 2.77 -10.13 -6.80
CA MET A 329 2.45 -9.59 -8.12
C MET A 329 1.31 -10.37 -8.82
N GLY A 330 1.23 -11.68 -8.64
CA GLY A 330 0.16 -12.52 -9.19
C GLY A 330 -1.22 -12.25 -8.58
N THR A 331 -1.30 -11.49 -7.48
CA THR A 331 -2.57 -10.96 -6.97
C THR A 331 -2.97 -9.63 -7.60
N LEU A 332 -2.05 -8.96 -8.31
CA LEU A 332 -2.29 -7.72 -9.06
C LEU A 332 -2.58 -8.11 -10.51
N CYS A 333 -3.86 -8.26 -10.83
CA CYS A 333 -4.33 -8.62 -12.18
C CYS A 333 -5.68 -7.99 -12.48
N GLN A 334 -6.17 -8.16 -13.70
CA GLN A 334 -7.44 -7.60 -14.17
C GLN A 334 -8.65 -8.10 -13.39
N HIS A 335 -8.53 -9.24 -12.69
CA HIS A 335 -9.60 -9.83 -11.88
C HIS A 335 -9.56 -9.35 -10.43
N HIS A 336 -8.41 -8.89 -9.95
CA HIS A 336 -8.21 -8.56 -8.56
C HIS A 336 -7.18 -7.44 -8.37
N LEU A 337 -7.61 -6.40 -7.67
CA LEU A 337 -6.72 -5.46 -7.01
C LEU A 337 -7.00 -5.51 -5.51
N PRO A 338 -5.95 -5.50 -4.66
CA PRO A 338 -6.10 -5.36 -3.23
C PRO A 338 -7.03 -4.19 -2.88
N ARG A 339 -7.99 -4.41 -1.98
CA ARG A 339 -8.92 -3.35 -1.57
C ARG A 339 -8.16 -2.28 -0.79
N ARG A 340 -8.43 -1.01 -1.11
CA ARG A 340 -7.98 0.15 -0.33
C ARG A 340 -8.40 -0.03 1.13
N GLN A 341 -7.48 0.21 2.04
CA GLN A 341 -7.78 0.22 3.47
C GLN A 341 -8.34 1.59 3.84
N GLY A 342 -9.66 1.69 4.02
CA GLY A 342 -10.30 2.94 4.43
C GLY A 342 -9.99 3.25 5.89
N TYR A 343 -8.88 3.95 6.14
CA TYR A 343 -8.56 4.39 7.50
C TYR A 343 -9.43 5.57 7.92
N PRO A 344 -9.79 5.65 9.22
CA PRO A 344 -10.63 6.72 9.74
C PRO A 344 -9.97 8.09 9.56
N ARG A 345 -10.79 9.07 9.20
CA ARG A 345 -10.43 10.51 9.08
C ARG A 345 -11.15 11.40 10.09
N ASN A 346 -11.99 10.79 10.94
CA ASN A 346 -12.77 11.50 11.94
C ASN A 346 -12.06 11.32 13.28
N PRO A 347 -11.22 12.26 13.71
CA PRO A 347 -10.57 12.14 15.00
C PRO A 347 -11.58 12.44 16.11
N ASP A 348 -11.60 11.56 17.12
CA ASP A 348 -12.53 11.54 18.25
C ASP A 348 -11.82 11.66 19.61
N MET A 349 -10.50 11.87 19.60
CA MET A 349 -9.68 12.06 20.80
C MET A 349 -8.84 13.33 20.71
N GLU A 350 -8.81 14.10 21.79
CA GLU A 350 -7.93 15.25 21.93
C GLU A 350 -6.55 14.81 22.43
N TRP A 351 -5.49 15.34 21.81
CA TRP A 351 -4.09 15.13 22.20
C TRP A 351 -3.43 16.48 22.46
N ILE A 352 -3.01 16.68 23.70
CA ILE A 352 -2.25 17.85 24.16
C ILE A 352 -0.83 17.38 24.48
N SER A 353 0.20 18.07 23.99
CA SER A 353 1.59 17.75 24.29
C SER A 353 2.38 19.02 24.59
N PHE A 354 3.27 18.99 25.57
CA PHE A 354 4.12 20.11 25.97
C PHE A 354 5.40 19.60 26.64
N ARG A 355 6.43 20.44 26.73
CA ARG A 355 7.67 20.18 27.48
C ARG A 355 7.66 20.94 28.80
N ALA A 356 8.15 20.31 29.87
CA ALA A 356 8.28 20.95 31.17
C ALA A 356 9.39 20.30 32.03
N GLN A 357 9.93 21.03 33.01
CA GLN A 357 10.72 20.42 34.08
C GLN A 357 9.77 19.92 35.17
N LEU A 358 9.61 18.60 35.29
CA LEU A 358 8.65 18.00 36.24
C LEU A 358 9.05 18.14 37.71
N GLU A 359 10.30 18.50 38.00
CA GLU A 359 10.72 18.92 39.34
C GLU A 359 10.12 20.26 39.77
N ASP A 360 9.56 21.04 38.83
CA ASP A 360 8.80 22.23 39.15
C ASP A 360 7.41 21.85 39.71
N SER A 361 7.31 21.91 41.05
CA SER A 361 6.07 21.71 41.80
C SER A 361 4.90 22.58 41.29
N ARG A 362 5.18 23.76 40.73
CA ARG A 362 4.18 24.65 40.15
C ARG A 362 3.54 24.03 38.91
N VAL A 363 4.35 23.55 37.95
CA VAL A 363 3.84 22.94 36.72
C VAL A 363 3.06 21.66 37.04
N THR A 364 3.58 20.85 37.97
CA THR A 364 2.90 19.63 38.42
C THR A 364 1.50 19.93 38.99
N GLY A 365 1.39 20.93 39.87
CA GLY A 365 0.09 21.34 40.43
C GLY A 365 -0.86 21.92 39.38
N LEU A 366 -0.36 22.75 38.46
CA LEU A 366 -1.14 23.31 37.36
C LEU A 366 -1.64 22.24 36.37
N PHE A 367 -0.84 21.20 36.14
CA PHE A 367 -1.21 20.09 35.27
C PHE A 367 -2.26 19.17 35.93
N GLU A 368 -2.17 18.93 37.24
CA GLU A 368 -3.25 18.28 37.99
C GLU A 368 -4.56 19.09 37.95
N ASP A 369 -4.47 20.42 38.13
CA ASP A 369 -5.62 21.33 38.00
C ASP A 369 -6.27 21.23 36.61
N LEU A 370 -5.46 21.20 35.54
CA LEU A 370 -5.95 21.02 34.17
C LEU A 370 -6.69 19.69 34.03
N ARG A 371 -6.09 18.58 34.48
CA ARG A 371 -6.71 17.24 34.44
C ARG A 371 -8.05 17.21 35.19
N ARG A 372 -8.13 17.83 36.38
CA ARG A 372 -9.38 17.96 37.16
C ARG A 372 -10.46 18.75 36.41
N LYS A 373 -10.09 19.83 35.72
CA LYS A 373 -11.03 20.62 34.92
C LYS A 373 -11.54 19.83 33.72
N LEU A 374 -10.64 19.18 32.98
CA LEU A 374 -10.98 18.36 31.82
C LEU A 374 -11.88 17.16 32.19
N TRP A 375 -11.60 16.50 33.32
CA TRP A 375 -12.42 15.40 33.85
C TRP A 375 -13.90 15.78 34.03
N ARG A 376 -14.19 17.05 34.33
CA ARG A 376 -15.55 17.54 34.57
C ARG A 376 -16.33 17.86 33.29
N ILE A 377 -15.67 17.99 32.14
CA ILE A 377 -16.30 18.36 30.87
C ILE A 377 -17.23 17.25 30.33
N GLY A 378 -16.90 15.98 30.60
CA GLY A 378 -17.54 14.82 29.97
C GLY A 378 -18.36 13.90 30.88
N ASP A 379 -18.42 14.20 32.18
CA ASP A 379 -18.97 13.31 33.21
C ASP A 379 -18.16 12.01 33.43
N CYS A 380 -16.81 12.14 33.50
CA CYS A 380 -15.78 11.09 33.47
C CYS A 380 -15.35 10.65 32.06
N PRO A 381 -14.75 11.56 31.27
CA PRO A 381 -14.12 11.17 30.00
C PRO A 381 -12.95 10.20 30.26
N ASP A 382 -12.65 9.34 29.28
CA ASP A 382 -11.41 8.56 29.32
C ASP A 382 -10.23 9.52 29.13
N LEU A 383 -9.46 9.69 30.22
CA LEU A 383 -8.33 10.61 30.32
C LEU A 383 -7.09 9.81 30.73
N PHE A 384 -5.98 9.99 30.01
CA PHE A 384 -4.69 9.38 30.33
C PHE A 384 -3.55 10.27 29.87
N TRP A 385 -2.40 10.13 30.51
CA TRP A 385 -1.20 10.88 30.17
C TRP A 385 0.05 10.06 30.42
N GLY A 386 1.15 10.52 29.85
CA GLY A 386 2.45 9.89 30.03
C GLY A 386 3.58 10.84 29.67
N LYS A 387 4.78 10.37 29.97
CA LYS A 387 6.05 11.05 29.68
C LYS A 387 6.79 10.32 28.58
N ASP A 388 7.42 11.06 27.67
CA ASP A 388 8.31 10.48 26.68
C ASP A 388 9.57 9.91 27.35
N GLN A 389 9.97 8.69 26.99
CA GLN A 389 11.13 8.01 27.57
C GLN A 389 12.45 8.32 26.86
N GLU A 390 12.40 8.79 25.61
CA GLU A 390 13.58 8.84 24.72
C GLU A 390 14.26 10.21 24.64
N GLU A 391 13.81 11.20 25.42
CA GLU A 391 14.38 12.54 25.37
C GLU A 391 15.54 12.71 26.36
N GLU A 392 16.76 12.78 25.82
CA GLU A 392 17.94 13.22 26.56
C GLU A 392 17.93 14.76 26.66
N GLY A 393 17.31 15.28 27.71
CA GLY A 393 17.26 16.71 27.99
C GLY A 393 16.78 17.01 29.40
N GLY A 394 17.05 18.23 29.90
CA GLY A 394 16.60 18.66 31.23
C GLY A 394 15.09 18.99 31.32
N SER A 395 14.29 18.64 30.32
CA SER A 395 12.84 18.89 30.27
C SER A 395 12.13 17.68 29.68
N ASP A 396 11.12 17.18 30.37
CA ASP A 396 10.32 16.03 29.97
C ASP A 396 9.20 16.46 29.01
N ARG A 397 9.02 15.74 27.90
CA ARG A 397 7.82 15.86 27.06
C ARG A 397 6.67 15.08 27.66
N ILE A 398 5.57 15.77 27.94
CA ILE A 398 4.34 15.22 28.49
C ILE A 398 3.29 15.20 27.38
N SER A 399 2.49 14.13 27.35
CA SER A 399 1.30 14.04 26.50
C SER A 399 0.08 13.68 27.33
N LEU A 400 -1.01 14.42 27.15
CA LEU A 400 -2.32 14.19 27.74
C LEU A 400 -3.32 13.90 26.61
N PHE A 401 -4.15 12.90 26.84
CA PHE A 401 -5.16 12.44 25.91
C PHE A 401 -6.52 12.42 26.59
N MET A 402 -7.54 12.88 25.88
CA MET A 402 -8.90 12.96 26.38
C MET A 402 -9.88 12.51 25.31
N GLU A 403 -10.73 11.55 25.67
CA GLU A 403 -11.90 11.22 24.87
C GLU A 403 -13.03 12.23 25.14
N LEU A 404 -13.57 12.81 24.06
CA LEU A 404 -14.79 13.59 24.10
C LEU A 404 -15.88 12.78 23.39
N GLU A 405 -16.95 12.42 24.10
CA GLU A 405 -18.13 11.78 23.47
C GLU A 405 -18.55 12.58 22.24
N ALA A 406 -18.72 11.91 21.09
CA ALA A 406 -18.96 12.60 19.81
C ALA A 406 -20.13 13.61 19.84
N SER A 407 -21.17 13.34 20.65
CA SER A 407 -22.32 14.24 20.85
C SER A 407 -22.01 15.47 21.70
N LYS A 408 -21.08 15.37 22.65
CA LYS A 408 -20.64 16.48 23.54
C LYS A 408 -19.44 17.24 22.95
N GLY A 409 -18.49 16.55 22.33
CA GLY A 409 -17.28 17.14 21.71
C GLY A 409 -17.55 18.01 20.48
N GLN A 410 -18.73 17.88 19.87
CA GLN A 410 -19.20 18.75 18.80
C GLN A 410 -19.94 20.00 19.31
N GLN A 411 -20.29 20.07 20.60
CA GLN A 411 -20.94 21.26 21.15
C GLN A 411 -19.93 22.42 21.23
N PRO A 412 -20.23 23.59 20.62
CA PRO A 412 -19.33 24.73 20.62
C PRO A 412 -18.93 25.19 22.03
N GLU A 413 -19.84 25.07 23.00
CA GLU A 413 -19.62 25.44 24.40
C GLU A 413 -18.56 24.56 25.08
N THR A 414 -18.71 23.24 24.95
CA THR A 414 -17.75 22.24 25.47
C THR A 414 -16.36 22.44 24.87
N ARG A 415 -16.29 22.72 23.56
CA ARG A 415 -15.03 23.00 22.86
C ARG A 415 -14.41 24.33 23.31
N GLY A 416 -15.23 25.36 23.51
CA GLY A 416 -14.79 26.66 24.03
C GLY A 416 -14.21 26.54 25.44
N GLN A 417 -14.87 25.78 26.33
CA GLN A 417 -14.36 25.49 27.68
C GLN A 417 -13.04 24.72 27.65
N PHE A 418 -12.94 23.69 26.81
CA PHE A 418 -11.71 22.91 26.63
C PHE A 418 -10.54 23.80 26.21
N GLN A 419 -10.72 24.63 25.18
CA GLN A 419 -9.71 25.57 24.71
C GLN A 419 -9.36 26.63 25.76
N GLN A 420 -10.36 27.11 26.52
CA GLN A 420 -10.14 28.04 27.63
C GLN A 420 -9.26 27.43 28.72
N PHE A 421 -9.45 26.16 29.07
CA PHE A 421 -8.63 25.49 30.09
C PHE A 421 -7.19 25.27 29.64
N ILE A 422 -6.97 24.90 28.36
CA ILE A 422 -5.60 24.82 27.80
C ILE A 422 -4.93 26.19 27.83
N LYS A 423 -5.64 27.25 27.42
CA LYS A 423 -5.12 28.61 27.43
C LYS A 423 -4.78 29.06 28.85
N GLU A 424 -5.67 28.85 29.82
CA GLU A 424 -5.43 29.19 31.22
C GLU A 424 -4.22 28.43 31.79
N PHE A 425 -4.09 27.13 31.46
CA PHE A 425 -2.92 26.34 31.84
C PHE A 425 -1.64 26.93 31.27
N SER A 426 -1.64 27.27 29.98
CA SER A 426 -0.50 27.91 29.30
C SER A 426 -0.14 29.24 29.94
N ASP A 427 -1.12 30.13 30.13
CA ASP A 427 -0.92 31.47 30.70
C ASP A 427 -0.39 31.39 32.14
N ARG A 428 -0.88 30.44 32.93
CA ARG A 428 -0.44 30.23 34.32
C ARG A 428 0.93 29.55 34.41
N CYS A 429 1.32 28.73 33.44
CA CYS A 429 2.66 28.15 33.40
C CYS A 429 3.70 29.16 32.90
N GLY A 430 3.32 30.05 31.96
CA GLY A 430 4.24 30.99 31.33
C GLY A 430 5.43 30.25 30.70
N ASP A 431 6.63 30.77 30.92
CA ASP A 431 7.88 30.22 30.35
C ASP A 431 8.31 28.89 30.99
N ALA A 432 7.57 28.35 31.97
CA ALA A 432 7.88 27.05 32.57
C ALA A 432 7.49 25.85 31.68
N ILE A 433 6.70 26.09 30.64
CA ILE A 433 6.38 25.09 29.61
C ILE A 433 6.77 25.60 28.21
N HIS A 434 7.14 24.68 27.34
CA HIS A 434 7.46 24.96 25.94
C HIS A 434 6.77 23.96 25.01
N ASP A 435 6.74 24.25 23.70
CA ASP A 435 6.21 23.37 22.66
C ASP A 435 4.77 22.86 22.93
N LEU A 436 3.92 23.69 23.57
CA LEU A 436 2.53 23.35 23.79
C LEU A 436 1.82 23.21 22.44
N SER A 437 1.32 22.01 22.19
CA SER A 437 0.60 21.63 20.98
C SER A 437 -0.71 20.95 21.35
N HIS A 438 -1.72 21.18 20.53
CA HIS A 438 -3.05 20.59 20.66
C HIS A 438 -3.50 20.12 19.27
N ARG A 439 -3.88 18.84 19.17
CA ARG A 439 -4.37 18.22 17.94
C ARG A 439 -5.42 17.15 18.24
N ARG A 440 -6.13 16.70 17.22
CA ARG A 440 -7.16 15.65 17.33
C ARG A 440 -6.73 14.39 16.61
N ILE A 441 -6.71 13.25 17.32
CA ILE A 441 -6.32 11.94 16.79
C ILE A 441 -7.48 10.95 16.77
N VAL A 442 -7.29 9.84 16.05
CA VAL A 442 -8.21 8.70 16.10
C VAL A 442 -7.96 7.89 17.38
N ARG A 443 -9.04 7.61 18.11
CA ARG A 443 -9.03 6.97 19.42
C ARG A 443 -8.40 5.56 19.40
N PRO A 444 -7.41 5.29 20.29
CA PRO A 444 -6.94 3.94 20.64
C PRO A 444 -8.08 3.06 21.17
N ILE A 445 -8.09 1.76 20.82
CA ILE A 445 -9.10 0.82 21.32
C ILE A 445 -9.10 0.81 22.87
N PRO A 446 -10.20 1.23 23.55
CA PRO A 446 -10.22 1.50 24.99
C PRO A 446 -9.84 0.31 25.88
N ILE A 447 -10.12 -0.92 25.43
CA ILE A 447 -9.86 -2.17 26.19
C ILE A 447 -8.37 -2.37 26.48
N PHE A 448 -7.47 -1.84 25.64
CA PHE A 448 -6.03 -2.12 25.74
C PHE A 448 -5.24 -1.07 26.52
N MET A 449 -5.87 0.06 26.83
CA MET A 449 -5.25 1.17 27.52
C MET A 449 -4.96 0.89 29.00
N GLY A 450 -5.78 0.05 29.64
CA GLY A 450 -5.53 -0.43 30.99
C GLY A 450 -4.47 -1.55 31.09
N LEU A 451 -3.98 -2.05 29.95
CA LEU A 451 -3.07 -3.20 29.88
C LEU A 451 -1.64 -2.81 29.46
N CYS A 452 -1.48 -1.75 28.67
CA CYS A 452 -0.18 -1.28 28.20
C CYS A 452 0.31 -0.12 29.06
N ARG A 453 1.52 -0.23 29.64
CA ARG A 453 2.17 0.89 30.35
C ARG A 453 3.03 1.76 29.44
N GLU A 454 3.33 1.26 28.26
CA GLU A 454 4.16 1.93 27.26
C GLU A 454 3.42 1.94 25.93
N ILE A 455 3.44 3.09 25.26
CA ILE A 455 2.85 3.28 23.95
C ILE A 455 3.83 3.99 23.01
N ASP A 456 3.92 3.53 21.78
CA ASP A 456 4.62 4.20 20.70
C ASP A 456 3.62 4.95 19.84
N ILE A 457 3.81 6.25 19.71
CA ILE A 457 3.03 7.09 18.79
C ILE A 457 3.92 7.43 17.61
N THR A 458 3.62 6.86 16.45
CA THR A 458 4.30 7.15 15.20
C THR A 458 3.48 8.11 14.36
N VAL A 459 4.07 9.21 13.91
CA VAL A 459 3.45 10.21 13.04
C VAL A 459 4.19 10.26 11.70
N PHE A 460 3.46 10.03 10.62
CA PHE A 460 3.95 10.12 9.25
C PHE A 460 3.44 11.42 8.63
N HIS A 461 4.34 12.23 8.08
CA HIS A 461 3.98 13.47 7.40
C HIS A 461 4.04 13.25 5.90
N ILE A 462 2.89 13.30 5.25
CA ILE A 462 2.66 12.79 3.90
C ILE A 462 2.10 13.92 3.04
N SER A 463 2.35 13.88 1.74
CA SER A 463 1.74 14.79 0.77
C SER A 463 0.19 14.80 0.85
N GLU A 464 -0.43 15.96 0.58
CA GLU A 464 -1.90 16.06 0.49
C GLU A 464 -2.48 15.34 -0.74
N ASN A 465 -1.65 14.88 -1.68
CA ASN A 465 -2.10 14.10 -2.82
C ASN A 465 -2.83 12.82 -2.39
N GLU A 466 -4.03 12.58 -2.93
CA GLU A 466 -4.87 11.44 -2.54
C GLU A 466 -4.21 10.09 -2.85
N PHE A 467 -3.49 9.97 -3.96
CA PHE A 467 -2.85 8.72 -4.36
C PHE A 467 -1.61 8.41 -3.53
N ASP A 468 -0.87 9.43 -3.09
CA ASP A 468 0.20 9.27 -2.09
C ASP A 468 -0.38 8.76 -0.78
N GLN A 469 -1.48 9.36 -0.30
CA GLN A 469 -2.20 8.90 0.88
C GLN A 469 -2.64 7.44 0.73
N ARG A 470 -3.28 7.09 -0.39
CA ARG A 470 -3.69 5.71 -0.68
C ARG A 470 -2.52 4.74 -0.70
N SER A 471 -1.37 5.16 -1.25
CA SER A 471 -0.14 4.37 -1.26
C SER A 471 0.37 4.10 0.17
N VAL A 472 0.31 5.09 1.07
CA VAL A 472 0.62 4.92 2.48
C VAL A 472 -0.33 3.93 3.15
N GLU A 473 -1.63 3.97 2.85
CA GLU A 473 -2.60 3.05 3.45
C GLU A 473 -2.25 1.57 3.16
N TYR A 474 -1.78 1.27 1.94
CA TYR A 474 -1.29 -0.07 1.60
C TYR A 474 0.01 -0.44 2.32
N ALA A 475 1.00 0.47 2.28
CA ALA A 475 2.30 0.26 2.91
C ALA A 475 2.17 0.08 4.43
N PHE A 476 1.36 0.91 5.08
CA PHE A 476 1.08 0.86 6.51
C PHE A 476 0.28 -0.39 6.88
N SER A 477 -0.65 -0.86 6.02
CA SER A 477 -1.33 -2.14 6.25
C SER A 477 -0.34 -3.31 6.31
N LEU A 478 0.68 -3.31 5.44
CA LEU A 478 1.76 -4.31 5.50
C LEU A 478 2.60 -4.14 6.77
N PHE A 479 2.98 -2.91 7.12
CA PHE A 479 3.69 -2.62 8.36
C PHE A 479 2.94 -3.15 9.59
N LYS A 480 1.64 -2.86 9.69
CA LYS A 480 0.76 -3.37 10.75
C LYS A 480 0.75 -4.89 10.77
N ARG A 481 0.61 -5.56 9.61
CA ARG A 481 0.66 -7.04 9.49
C ARG A 481 1.93 -7.65 10.08
N THR A 482 3.07 -6.96 10.04
CA THR A 482 4.31 -7.46 10.63
C THR A 482 4.26 -7.61 12.16
N THR A 483 3.34 -6.89 12.81
CA THR A 483 3.11 -6.96 14.27
C THR A 483 2.19 -8.12 14.66
N HIS A 484 1.45 -8.68 13.69
CA HIS A 484 0.55 -9.81 13.93
C HIS A 484 1.33 -11.12 13.98
N GLN A 485 0.91 -12.01 14.88
CA GLN A 485 1.46 -13.35 14.94
C GLN A 485 0.74 -14.26 13.95
N GLN A 486 1.47 -14.82 12.99
CA GLN A 486 0.93 -15.81 12.06
C GLN A 486 0.74 -17.16 12.79
N GLN A 487 -0.24 -17.26 13.68
CA GLN A 487 -0.59 -18.52 14.36
C GLN A 487 -1.63 -19.33 13.55
N ARG A 488 -1.60 -20.67 13.70
CA ARG A 488 -2.67 -21.59 13.24
C ARG A 488 -4.02 -21.35 13.94
N VAL A 489 -4.05 -20.55 15.01
CA VAL A 489 -5.24 -20.25 15.81
C VAL A 489 -5.68 -18.83 15.46
N GLN A 490 -6.98 -18.64 15.20
CA GLN A 490 -7.63 -17.37 14.82
C GLN A 490 -7.51 -16.23 15.85
N SER A 491 -6.68 -16.37 16.89
CA SER A 491 -6.44 -15.29 17.84
C SER A 491 -5.47 -14.27 17.25
N ILE A 492 -5.98 -13.06 17.02
CA ILE A 492 -5.20 -11.88 16.60
C ILE A 492 -4.18 -11.48 17.68
N HIS A 493 -4.36 -11.97 18.92
CA HIS A 493 -3.59 -11.56 20.09
C HIS A 493 -2.99 -12.74 20.83
N SER A 494 -1.75 -12.54 21.27
CA SER A 494 -0.95 -13.56 21.92
C SER A 494 -0.03 -12.91 22.94
N PRO A 495 0.22 -13.57 24.09
CA PRO A 495 1.06 -13.05 25.16
C PRO A 495 2.55 -12.94 24.78
N TRP A 496 2.90 -13.28 23.54
CA TRP A 496 4.26 -13.20 23.01
C TRP A 496 4.42 -12.06 21.98
N SER A 497 3.42 -11.21 21.77
CA SER A 497 3.53 -10.07 20.85
C SER A 497 4.39 -8.98 21.48
N ALA A 498 5.32 -8.43 20.69
CA ALA A 498 6.16 -7.33 21.14
C ALA A 498 5.38 -6.02 21.19
N ILE A 499 4.69 -5.72 20.09
CA ILE A 499 3.92 -4.50 19.88
C ILE A 499 2.53 -4.85 19.35
N LYS A 500 1.57 -3.98 19.63
CA LYS A 500 0.17 -4.16 19.24
C LYS A 500 -0.45 -2.85 18.75
N ALA A 501 -0.97 -2.83 17.53
CA ALA A 501 -1.71 -1.67 17.03
C ALA A 501 -2.95 -1.39 17.90
N LEU A 502 -3.02 -0.18 18.46
CA LEU A 502 -4.12 0.31 19.30
C LEU A 502 -5.05 1.25 18.53
N SER A 503 -4.50 2.14 17.72
CA SER A 503 -5.24 2.94 16.75
C SER A 503 -4.37 3.37 15.59
N GLU A 504 -5.03 3.74 14.50
CA GLU A 504 -4.40 4.39 13.37
C GLU A 504 -5.41 5.24 12.61
N GLY A 505 -4.95 6.32 11.98
CA GLY A 505 -5.83 7.16 11.18
C GLY A 505 -5.21 8.47 10.70
N TRP A 506 -5.95 9.16 9.85
CA TRP A 506 -5.58 10.47 9.33
C TRP A 506 -5.96 11.58 10.31
N LEU A 507 -5.08 12.56 10.46
CA LEU A 507 -5.37 13.81 11.16
C LEU A 507 -5.93 14.81 10.17
N SER A 508 -7.09 15.38 10.48
CA SER A 508 -7.58 16.59 9.82
C SER A 508 -7.29 17.78 10.73
N ASP A 509 -6.11 18.39 10.58
CA ASP A 509 -5.89 19.73 11.09
C ASP A 509 -6.33 20.75 10.03
N GLN A 510 -7.15 21.71 10.46
CA GLN A 510 -7.62 22.85 9.66
C GLN A 510 -6.65 24.03 9.71
N SER A 511 -5.39 23.83 10.12
CA SER A 511 -4.40 24.91 10.14
C SER A 511 -3.93 25.21 8.72
N GLU A 512 -4.15 26.44 8.28
CA GLU A 512 -3.71 26.97 7.00
C GLU A 512 -2.19 26.75 6.79
N GLN A 513 -1.79 26.41 5.55
CA GLN A 513 -0.42 26.48 5.02
C GLN A 513 0.59 25.36 5.35
N THR A 514 0.22 24.08 5.27
CA THR A 514 1.23 23.02 5.08
C THR A 514 0.82 22.08 3.95
N ASP A 515 1.69 21.88 2.95
CA ASP A 515 1.53 20.90 1.85
C ASP A 515 1.63 19.43 2.34
N THR A 516 1.25 19.15 3.59
CA THR A 516 1.33 17.84 4.21
C THR A 516 0.16 17.55 5.13
N ILE A 517 -0.36 16.33 5.03
CA ILE A 517 -1.29 15.72 5.97
C ILE A 517 -0.55 14.74 6.89
N GLN A 518 -1.04 14.56 8.11
CA GLN A 518 -0.45 13.62 9.07
C GLN A 518 -1.26 12.33 9.14
N PHE A 519 -0.57 11.19 9.15
CA PHE A 519 -1.12 9.89 9.51
C PHE A 519 -0.51 9.46 10.84
N VAL A 520 -1.33 9.10 11.82
CA VAL A 520 -0.88 8.70 13.16
C VAL A 520 -1.19 7.24 13.38
N SER A 521 -0.26 6.55 14.02
CA SER A 521 -0.45 5.21 14.55
C SER A 521 0.00 5.14 15.99
N VAL A 522 -0.76 4.42 16.82
CA VAL A 522 -0.44 4.15 18.22
C VAL A 522 -0.25 2.64 18.39
N PHE A 523 0.91 2.23 18.88
CA PHE A 523 1.20 0.85 19.25
C PHE A 523 1.35 0.74 20.77
N GLY A 524 0.85 -0.33 21.36
CA GLY A 524 1.05 -0.66 22.77
C GLY A 524 2.12 -1.71 22.95
N CYS A 525 2.94 -1.52 23.99
CA CYS A 525 4.01 -2.42 24.38
C CYS A 525 3.66 -3.02 25.76
N GLU A 526 3.47 -4.34 25.80
CA GLU A 526 3.08 -5.03 27.05
C GLU A 526 4.29 -5.42 27.91
N LYS A 527 5.45 -5.65 27.28
CA LYS A 527 6.65 -6.15 27.95
C LYS A 527 7.82 -5.21 27.74
N GLU A 528 8.46 -4.85 28.85
CA GLU A 528 9.70 -4.08 28.88
C GLU A 528 10.78 -4.79 28.03
N GLY A 529 11.47 -4.02 27.17
CA GLY A 529 12.52 -4.54 26.28
C GLY A 529 12.02 -5.22 25.00
N ALA A 530 10.74 -5.62 24.92
CA ALA A 530 10.22 -6.32 23.75
C ALA A 530 10.16 -5.42 22.50
N ARG A 531 9.89 -4.14 22.71
CA ARG A 531 9.84 -3.12 21.66
C ARG A 531 11.21 -2.95 20.98
N GLU A 532 12.25 -2.75 21.78
CA GLU A 532 13.63 -2.56 21.31
C GLU A 532 14.12 -3.82 20.59
N GLU A 533 13.83 -5.00 21.16
CA GLU A 533 14.14 -6.28 20.54
C GLU A 533 13.45 -6.42 19.17
N TRP A 534 12.18 -6.06 19.08
CA TRP A 534 11.41 -6.16 17.84
C TRP A 534 11.86 -5.17 16.77
N TYR A 535 12.14 -3.91 17.14
CA TYR A 535 12.66 -2.91 16.20
C TYR A 535 14.05 -3.27 15.70
N SER A 536 14.91 -3.83 16.56
CA SER A 536 16.24 -4.31 16.18
C SER A 536 16.13 -5.45 15.16
N ASP A 537 15.30 -6.46 15.44
CA ASP A 537 15.03 -7.57 14.53
C ASP A 537 14.46 -7.09 13.20
N PHE A 538 13.52 -6.14 13.23
CA PHE A 538 12.95 -5.57 12.01
C PHE A 538 14.02 -4.88 11.17
N ALA A 539 14.78 -3.97 11.77
CA ALA A 539 15.81 -3.22 11.06
C ALA A 539 16.85 -4.14 10.42
N GLN A 540 17.34 -5.14 11.16
CA GLN A 540 18.31 -6.12 10.67
C GLN A 540 17.75 -6.94 9.51
N ARG A 541 16.52 -7.46 9.66
CA ARG A 541 15.90 -8.29 8.63
C ARG A 541 15.54 -7.47 7.40
N ALA A 542 15.08 -6.24 7.55
CA ALA A 542 14.76 -5.37 6.42
C ALA A 542 15.94 -5.11 5.47
N GLN A 543 17.18 -5.08 5.99
CA GLN A 543 18.39 -4.95 5.17
C GLN A 543 18.70 -6.20 4.34
N THR A 544 18.30 -7.37 4.84
CA THR A 544 18.66 -8.68 4.28
C THR A 544 17.50 -9.39 3.61
N GLN A 545 16.26 -8.89 3.77
CA GLN A 545 14.99 -9.47 3.33
C GLN A 545 14.07 -8.36 2.81
N TYR A 546 14.34 -7.88 1.59
CA TYR A 546 13.65 -6.71 1.03
C TYR A 546 12.19 -7.04 0.73
N ASP A 547 11.93 -8.17 0.07
CA ASP A 547 10.59 -8.67 -0.21
C ASP A 547 9.72 -8.84 1.03
N LEU A 548 10.31 -9.22 2.17
CA LEU A 548 9.56 -9.51 3.38
C LEU A 548 9.26 -8.26 4.20
N LEU A 549 10.28 -7.41 4.40
CA LEU A 549 10.23 -6.29 5.36
C LEU A 549 10.87 -5.02 4.80
N GLY A 550 11.95 -5.12 4.02
CA GLY A 550 12.68 -3.95 3.54
C GLY A 550 11.86 -3.03 2.65
N HIS A 551 11.02 -3.58 1.77
CA HIS A 551 10.14 -2.79 0.92
C HIS A 551 9.14 -1.94 1.71
N ILE A 552 8.70 -2.39 2.89
CA ILE A 552 7.77 -1.64 3.74
C ILE A 552 8.44 -0.35 4.23
N ILE A 553 9.69 -0.45 4.68
CA ILE A 553 10.51 0.70 5.06
C ILE A 553 10.71 1.61 3.86
N ASP A 554 11.16 1.05 2.74
CA ASP A 554 11.45 1.82 1.54
C ASP A 554 10.22 2.59 1.05
N TRP A 555 9.06 1.94 1.06
CA TRP A 555 7.79 2.50 0.62
C TRP A 555 7.31 3.64 1.54
N LEU A 556 7.26 3.41 2.85
CA LEU A 556 6.84 4.44 3.81
C LEU A 556 7.82 5.62 3.87
N ARG A 557 9.14 5.37 3.76
CA ARG A 557 10.15 6.43 3.68
C ARG A 557 10.02 7.27 2.41
N THR A 558 9.70 6.64 1.28
CA THR A 558 9.50 7.37 0.01
C THR A 558 8.27 8.27 0.09
N LEU A 559 7.22 7.80 0.74
CA LEU A 559 5.94 8.50 0.82
C LEU A 559 5.87 9.59 1.89
N SER A 560 6.82 9.59 2.84
CA SER A 560 6.82 10.50 3.98
C SER A 560 7.92 11.54 3.85
N LYS A 561 7.61 12.81 4.10
CA LYS A 561 8.64 13.87 4.22
C LYS A 561 9.48 13.69 5.48
N HIS A 562 8.84 13.31 6.58
CA HIS A 562 9.49 12.91 7.82
C HIS A 562 8.61 11.94 8.61
N ILE A 563 9.23 11.13 9.46
CA ILE A 563 8.54 10.17 10.34
C ILE A 563 9.05 10.39 11.76
N THR A 564 8.14 10.67 12.69
CA THR A 564 8.49 10.81 14.10
C THR A 564 7.89 9.68 14.93
N ILE A 565 8.58 9.29 15.99
CA ILE A 565 8.08 8.39 17.04
C ILE A 565 8.20 9.08 18.40
N GLN A 566 7.24 8.85 19.28
CA GLN A 566 7.28 9.23 20.70
C GLN A 566 6.96 7.98 21.51
N CYS A 567 7.80 7.65 22.50
CA CYS A 567 7.62 6.47 23.34
C CYS A 567 7.12 6.93 24.72
N LEU A 568 5.81 6.90 24.92
CA LEU A 568 5.20 7.38 26.15
C LEU A 568 5.07 6.28 27.19
N ARG A 569 5.60 6.54 28.38
CA ARG A 569 5.27 5.77 29.58
C ARG A 569 4.01 6.35 30.22
N LEU A 570 2.93 5.59 30.22
CA LEU A 570 1.67 5.99 30.83
C LEU A 570 1.79 6.01 32.36
N GLU A 571 1.26 7.07 32.95
CA GLU A 571 1.13 7.20 34.40
C GLU A 571 -0.17 6.57 34.88
N ASN A 572 -0.22 6.25 36.18
CA ASN A 572 -1.45 5.77 36.79
C ASN A 572 -2.43 6.94 36.96
N ASP A 573 -3.72 6.61 36.93
CA ASP A 573 -4.78 7.54 37.31
C ASP A 573 -4.48 8.21 38.65
N ASP A 574 -4.82 9.50 38.77
CA ASP A 574 -4.75 10.16 40.07
C ASP A 574 -5.67 9.44 41.08
N PRO A 575 -5.32 9.42 42.37
CA PRO A 575 -6.15 8.80 43.41
C PRO A 575 -7.59 9.33 43.42
N TRP A 576 -7.77 10.64 43.13
CA TRP A 576 -9.09 11.26 43.09
C TRP A 576 -9.92 10.81 41.88
N MET A 577 -9.30 10.51 40.73
CA MET A 577 -10.01 9.95 39.56
C MET A 577 -10.49 8.54 39.87
N THR A 578 -9.62 7.72 40.47
CA THR A 578 -9.95 6.34 40.85
C THR A 578 -11.12 6.31 41.85
N ALA A 579 -11.10 7.21 42.84
CA ALA A 579 -12.19 7.34 43.81
C ALA A 579 -13.52 7.78 43.15
N ASP A 580 -13.48 8.76 42.23
CA ASP A 580 -14.67 9.22 41.51
C ASP A 580 -15.26 8.14 40.58
N LYS A 581 -14.40 7.41 39.84
CA LYS A 581 -14.79 6.23 39.04
C LYS A 581 -15.50 5.18 39.90
N HIS A 582 -14.98 4.89 41.10
CA HIS A 582 -15.58 3.94 42.03
C HIS A 582 -16.94 4.44 42.54
N ALA A 583 -17.00 5.68 43.05
CA ALA A 583 -18.21 6.27 43.60
C ALA A 583 -19.34 6.34 42.56
N LYS A 584 -19.02 6.61 41.28
CA LYS A 584 -20.00 6.62 40.20
C LYS A 584 -20.48 5.23 39.79
N ARG A 585 -19.63 4.19 39.86
CA ARG A 585 -20.04 2.78 39.64
C ARG A 585 -20.98 2.26 40.73
N GLU A 586 -20.86 2.79 41.95
CA GLU A 586 -21.72 2.42 43.09
C GLU A 586 -23.05 3.19 43.10
N ARG A 587 -23.22 4.24 42.28
CA ARG A 587 -24.51 4.93 42.16
C ARG A 587 -25.50 4.02 41.42
N PRO A 588 -26.73 3.83 41.94
CA PRO A 588 -27.78 3.16 41.18
C PRO A 588 -28.02 3.93 39.87
N PRO A 589 -28.35 3.23 38.76
CA PRO A 589 -28.65 3.89 37.49
C PRO A 589 -29.71 4.96 37.74
N SER A 590 -29.51 6.14 37.14
CA SER A 590 -30.47 7.24 37.22
C SER A 590 -31.87 6.68 36.95
N PRO A 591 -32.87 6.99 37.80
CA PRO A 591 -34.22 6.50 37.58
C PRO A 591 -34.62 6.84 36.15
N VAL A 592 -35.06 5.83 35.39
CA VAL A 592 -35.57 6.04 34.04
C VAL A 592 -36.63 7.13 34.17
N PRO A 593 -36.51 8.25 33.42
CA PRO A 593 -37.55 9.27 33.47
C PRO A 593 -38.88 8.57 33.20
N PRO A 594 -39.92 8.81 34.02
CA PRO A 594 -41.19 8.14 33.84
C PRO A 594 -41.59 8.26 32.38
N SER A 595 -41.95 7.13 31.78
CA SER A 595 -42.45 7.11 30.42
C SER A 595 -43.58 8.14 30.31
N ILE A 596 -43.77 8.76 29.15
CA ILE A 596 -44.98 9.55 28.91
C ILE A 596 -46.26 8.72 29.16
N PHE A 597 -46.15 7.40 29.11
CA PHE A 597 -47.19 6.44 29.44
C PHE A 597 -47.36 6.17 30.96
N ASP A 598 -46.45 6.64 31.81
CA ASP A 598 -46.51 6.48 33.28
C ASP A 598 -47.18 7.67 33.99
N ILE A 599 -47.68 8.66 33.24
CA ILE A 599 -48.35 9.84 33.80
C ILE A 599 -49.85 9.58 33.94
N PRO A 600 -50.51 9.88 35.09
CA PRO A 600 -51.90 9.50 35.36
C PRO A 600 -52.95 9.91 34.32
N TRP A 601 -52.70 10.95 33.52
CA TRP A 601 -53.63 11.39 32.48
C TRP A 601 -53.63 10.49 31.23
N ALA A 602 -52.54 9.74 30.97
CA ALA A 602 -52.46 8.81 29.83
C ALA A 602 -53.32 7.55 30.03
N ASN A 603 -53.62 7.18 31.28
CA ASN A 603 -54.51 6.06 31.60
C ASN A 603 -56.01 6.44 31.68
N ASN A 604 -56.35 7.71 31.48
CA ASN A 604 -57.72 8.22 31.57
C ASN A 604 -58.39 8.46 30.20
N SER A 605 -57.88 7.92 29.10
CA SER A 605 -58.60 7.92 27.82
C SER A 605 -59.46 6.66 27.65
N LYS A 606 -60.40 6.44 28.59
CA LYS A 606 -61.68 5.82 28.23
C LYS A 606 -62.66 6.98 28.16
N ASP A 607 -63.15 7.24 26.95
CA ASP A 607 -64.09 8.30 26.54
C ASP A 607 -63.43 9.56 25.97
N GLY A 608 -63.37 9.63 24.63
CA GLY A 608 -63.09 10.89 23.93
C GLY A 608 -62.43 10.73 22.56
N PHE A 609 -63.26 10.48 21.54
CA PHE A 609 -62.94 10.65 20.13
C PHE A 609 -62.12 11.92 19.83
N TRP A 610 -61.03 11.81 19.07
CA TRP A 610 -60.67 12.77 18.01
C TRP A 610 -59.88 12.10 16.88
N HIS A 611 -60.46 12.16 15.68
CA HIS A 611 -59.78 11.93 14.41
C HIS A 611 -58.68 12.97 14.19
N VAL A 612 -57.49 12.55 13.77
CA VAL A 612 -56.53 13.43 13.09
C VAL A 612 -56.17 12.80 11.75
N LYS A 613 -56.43 13.58 10.70
CA LYS A 613 -56.10 13.30 9.30
C LYS A 613 -54.58 13.34 9.10
N SER A 614 -54.10 12.43 8.26
CA SER A 614 -52.77 12.46 7.66
C SER A 614 -52.54 13.75 6.87
N LEU A 615 -51.40 14.38 7.09
CA LEU A 615 -50.66 15.14 6.08
C LEU A 615 -49.35 14.40 5.82
#